data_AF-A0A3R7Y2F8-F1
#
_entry.id   AF-A0A3R7Y2F8-F1
#
_cell.length_a   1.000
_cell.length_b   1.000
_cell.length_c   1.000
_cell.angle_alpha   90.00
_cell.angle_beta   90.00
_cell.angle_gamma   90.00
#
_symmetry.space_group_name_H-M   'P 1'
#
loop_
_entity.id
_entity.type
_entity.pdbx_description
1 polymer ?
#
loop_
_entity_poly.entity_id
_entity_poly.type
_entity_poly.pdbx_seq_one_letter_code
_entity_poly.pdbx_strand_id
1 'polypeptide(L)'
;MVLATFGAEVKVLLQSAALSLLHSDLQFDQVHHAFKLASNMVDSFEFYDLTPILIEKKNQHSSFVAQSEQEIEFIELNSEFIQSFDHVMYW
;
A
#
# COMPACT_ATOMS: atom_id res chain seq x y z
N MET A 1 9.11 2.65 -6.32
CA MET A 1 9.90 1.51 -6.84
C MET A 1 11.38 1.83 -7.01
N VAL A 2 11.78 2.95 -7.64
CA VAL A 2 13.21 3.32 -7.78
C VAL A 2 13.96 3.46 -6.44
N LEU A 3 13.27 3.77 -5.34
CA LEU A 3 13.92 3.86 -4.02
C LEU A 3 14.33 2.48 -3.46
N ALA A 4 13.52 1.44 -3.66
CA ALA A 4 13.86 0.07 -3.24
C ALA A 4 15.11 -0.45 -3.96
N THR A 5 15.32 -0.03 -5.21
CA THR A 5 16.51 -0.44 -5.99
C THR A 5 17.84 0.15 -5.49
N PHE A 6 17.81 1.11 -4.56
CA PHE A 6 19.04 1.66 -3.94
C PHE A 6 19.42 0.98 -2.62
N GLY A 7 18.77 -0.14 -2.27
CA GLY A 7 19.02 -0.84 -1.01
C GLY A 7 18.49 -0.11 0.22
N ALA A 8 17.63 0.89 0.02
CA ALA A 8 16.92 1.54 1.11
C ALA A 8 15.79 0.64 1.60
N GLU A 9 15.64 0.51 2.91
CA GLU A 9 14.47 -0.14 3.50
C GLU A 9 13.28 0.81 3.39
N VAL A 10 12.22 0.36 2.70
CA VAL A 10 11.03 1.17 2.44
C VAL A 10 9.81 0.45 3.00
N LYS A 11 8.99 1.18 3.74
CA LYS A 11 7.66 0.74 4.18
C LYS A 11 6.59 1.59 3.51
N VAL A 12 5.47 0.97 3.15
CA VAL A 12 4.33 1.65 2.52
C VAL A 12 3.13 1.57 3.46
N LEU A 13 2.59 2.73 3.85
CA LEU A 13 1.37 2.85 4.64
C LEU A 13 0.22 3.34 3.76
N LEU A 14 -0.87 2.58 3.69
CA LEU A 14 -2.10 3.03 3.02
C LEU A 14 -3.07 3.63 4.03
N GLN A 15 -3.49 4.87 3.79
CA GLN A 15 -4.42 5.60 4.65
C GLN A 15 -5.69 6.01 3.89
N SER A 16 -6.79 6.12 4.63
CA SER A 16 -8.06 6.70 4.13
C SER A 16 -8.51 6.05 2.81
N ALA A 17 -8.69 6.83 1.75
CA ALA A 17 -9.14 6.32 0.44
C ALA A 17 -8.10 5.41 -0.23
N ALA A 18 -6.83 5.47 0.14
CA ALA A 18 -5.79 4.61 -0.42
C ALA A 18 -5.99 3.12 -0.07
N LEU A 19 -6.80 2.81 0.96
CA LEU A 19 -7.23 1.44 1.25
C LEU A 19 -7.94 0.78 0.06
N SER A 20 -8.60 1.57 -0.80
CA SER A 20 -9.25 1.04 -2.01
C SER A 20 -8.27 0.45 -3.02
N LEU A 21 -6.97 0.76 -2.91
CA LEU A 21 -5.93 0.18 -3.76
C LEU A 21 -5.65 -1.30 -3.44
N LEU A 22 -6.09 -1.80 -2.27
CA LEU A 22 -6.02 -3.23 -1.91
C LEU A 22 -7.03 -4.07 -2.71
N HIS A 23 -7.95 -3.44 -3.43
CA HIS A 23 -8.94 -4.15 -4.24
C HIS A 23 -8.33 -4.56 -5.58
N SER A 24 -7.85 -5.81 -5.66
CA SER A 24 -7.15 -6.38 -6.82
C SER A 24 -8.09 -6.96 -7.90
N ASP A 25 -9.37 -7.24 -7.57
CA ASP A 25 -10.32 -7.92 -8.48
C ASP A 25 -10.90 -7.05 -9.61
N LEU A 26 -10.45 -5.80 -9.74
CA LEU A 26 -10.93 -4.88 -10.77
C LEU A 26 -10.27 -5.20 -12.13
N GLN A 27 -11.08 -5.36 -13.17
CA GLN A 27 -10.58 -5.53 -14.54
C GLN A 27 -10.46 -4.18 -15.25
N PHE A 28 -9.30 -3.94 -15.84
CA PHE A 28 -9.07 -2.73 -16.62
C PHE A 28 -9.72 -2.84 -18.00
N ASP A 29 -10.71 -1.98 -18.25
CA ASP A 29 -11.35 -1.83 -19.55
C ASP A 29 -10.72 -0.68 -20.35
N GLN A 30 -9.91 -1.03 -21.36
CA GLN A 30 -9.22 -0.09 -22.24
C GLN A 30 -10.15 0.70 -23.17
N VAL A 31 -11.37 0.20 -23.41
CA VAL A 31 -12.35 0.88 -24.27
C VAL A 31 -12.96 2.06 -23.51
N HIS A 32 -13.21 1.89 -22.21
CA HIS A 32 -13.88 2.89 -21.37
C HIS A 32 -12.91 3.74 -20.53
N HIS A 33 -11.69 3.27 -20.29
CA HIS A 33 -10.73 3.94 -19.43
C HIS A 33 -9.36 4.08 -20.10
N ALA A 34 -8.82 5.31 -20.10
CA ALA A 34 -7.51 5.61 -20.65
C ALA A 34 -6.34 5.14 -19.76
N PHE A 35 -6.61 4.91 -18.46
CA PHE A 35 -5.57 4.61 -17.47
C PHE A 35 -5.82 3.26 -16.81
N LYS A 36 -4.73 2.47 -16.71
CA LYS A 36 -4.72 1.24 -15.92
C LYS A 36 -5.05 1.53 -14.46
N LEU A 37 -5.60 0.53 -13.79
CA LEU A 37 -5.93 0.59 -12.38
C LEU A 37 -4.65 0.74 -11.55
N ALA A 38 -4.72 1.63 -10.55
CA ALA A 38 -3.61 1.87 -9.64
C ALA A 38 -3.38 0.69 -8.68
N SER A 39 -4.39 -0.16 -8.43
CA SER A 39 -4.25 -1.40 -7.65
C SER A 39 -3.20 -2.35 -8.24
N ASN A 40 -3.08 -2.39 -9.59
CA ASN A 40 -2.03 -3.18 -10.26
C ASN A 40 -0.60 -2.80 -9.82
N MET A 41 -0.39 -1.57 -9.33
CA MET A 41 0.91 -1.17 -8.79
C MET A 41 1.15 -1.82 -7.42
N VAL A 42 0.11 -1.91 -6.59
CA VAL A 42 0.19 -2.53 -5.27
C VAL A 42 0.48 -4.03 -5.39
N ASP A 43 -0.11 -4.71 -6.37
CA ASP A 43 0.20 -6.12 -6.66
C ASP A 43 1.67 -6.35 -7.01
N SER A 44 2.33 -5.33 -7.59
CA SER A 44 3.75 -5.45 -7.94
C SER A 44 4.70 -5.31 -6.73
N PHE A 45 4.20 -4.92 -5.55
CA PHE A 45 5.04 -4.66 -4.37
C PHE A 45 5.85 -5.87 -3.89
N GLU A 46 5.32 -7.08 -4.06
CA GLU A 46 6.02 -8.34 -3.82
C GLU A 46 7.39 -8.38 -4.52
N PHE A 47 7.47 -7.88 -5.75
CA PHE A 47 8.69 -7.95 -6.56
C PHE A 47 9.75 -6.90 -6.19
N TYR A 48 9.44 -6.01 -5.24
CA TYR A 48 10.33 -4.92 -4.81
C TYR A 48 10.61 -4.93 -3.30
N ASP A 49 10.32 -6.03 -2.62
CA ASP A 49 10.46 -6.15 -1.15
C ASP A 49 9.71 -5.03 -0.39
N LEU A 50 8.54 -4.61 -0.91
CA LEU A 50 7.70 -3.57 -0.32
C LEU A 50 6.56 -4.14 0.55
N THR A 51 6.56 -5.46 0.75
CA THR A 51 5.66 -6.16 1.67
C THR A 51 6.36 -6.34 3.04
N PRO A 52 5.60 -6.35 4.15
CA PRO A 52 4.15 -6.16 4.23
C PRO A 52 3.73 -4.71 4.02
N ILE A 53 2.49 -4.51 3.54
CA ILE A 53 1.84 -3.20 3.47
C ILE A 53 1.36 -2.84 4.87
N LEU A 54 1.69 -1.63 5.32
CA LEU A 54 1.26 -1.15 6.62
C LEU A 54 -0.16 -0.60 6.54
N ILE A 55 -0.97 -0.93 7.55
CA ILE A 55 -2.33 -0.44 7.72
C ILE A 55 -2.54 -0.01 9.17
N GLU A 56 -3.18 1.14 9.38
CA GLU A 56 -3.55 1.56 10.74
C GLU A 56 -4.52 0.57 11.38
N LYS A 57 -4.29 0.18 12.64
CA LYS A 57 -5.16 -0.76 13.39
C LYS A 57 -6.65 -0.37 13.36
N LYS A 58 -6.98 0.92 13.37
CA LYS A 58 -8.37 1.40 13.26
C LYS A 58 -9.09 0.94 11.99
N ASN A 59 -8.34 0.60 10.93
CA ASN A 59 -8.85 0.16 9.64
C ASN A 59 -8.85 -1.37 9.47
N GLN A 60 -8.46 -2.14 10.48
CA GLN A 60 -8.34 -3.61 10.38
C GLN A 60 -9.65 -4.31 9.98
N HIS A 61 -10.79 -3.67 10.24
CA HIS A 61 -12.13 -4.19 9.89
C HIS A 61 -12.72 -3.56 8.63
N SER A 62 -11.93 -2.79 7.87
CA SER A 62 -12.33 -2.28 6.57
C SER A 62 -12.60 -3.45 5.61
N SER A 63 -13.63 -3.34 4.78
CA SER A 63 -13.93 -4.33 3.75
C SER A 63 -12.72 -4.55 2.83
N PHE A 64 -12.01 -3.48 2.49
CA PHE A 64 -10.81 -3.55 1.65
C PHE A 64 -9.69 -4.38 2.27
N VAL A 65 -9.52 -4.31 3.59
CA VAL A 65 -8.50 -5.09 4.31
C VAL A 65 -8.92 -6.55 4.43
N ALA A 66 -10.20 -6.80 4.72
CA ALA A 66 -10.73 -8.16 4.84
C ALA A 66 -10.71 -8.94 3.52
N GLN A 67 -10.76 -8.21 2.39
CA GLN A 67 -10.76 -8.77 1.03
C GLN A 67 -9.37 -8.70 0.36
N SER A 68 -8.38 -8.15 1.05
CA SER A 68 -7.02 -8.00 0.54
C SER A 68 -6.32 -9.36 0.42
N GLU A 69 -5.66 -9.59 -0.71
CA GLU A 69 -4.75 -10.74 -0.89
C GLU A 69 -3.31 -10.40 -0.49
N GLN A 70 -2.98 -9.11 -0.41
CA GLN A 70 -1.65 -8.63 -0.06
C GLN A 70 -1.30 -8.90 1.41
N GLU A 71 -0.02 -9.10 1.70
CA GLU A 71 0.49 -9.24 3.07
C GLU A 71 0.39 -7.90 3.81
N ILE A 72 -0.32 -7.90 4.95
CA ILE A 72 -0.61 -6.69 5.73
C ILE A 72 -0.01 -6.79 7.13
N GLU A 73 0.61 -5.70 7.57
CA GLU A 73 1.03 -5.48 8.95
C GLU A 73 0.21 -4.33 9.56
N PHE A 74 -0.37 -4.58 10.74
CA PHE A 74 -1.15 -3.57 11.45
C PHE A 74 -0.31 -2.74 12.42
N ILE A 75 -0.32 -1.42 12.23
CA ILE A 75 0.45 -0.48 13.04
C ILE A 75 -0.44 0.50 13.80
N GLU A 76 0.12 1.11 14.85
CA GLU A 76 -0.47 2.28 15.49
C GLU A 76 0.27 3.51 14.97
N LEU A 77 -0.41 4.37 14.20
CA LEU A 77 0.24 5.56 13.65
C LEU A 77 0.31 6.65 14.71
N ASN A 78 1.51 6.87 15.23
CA ASN A 78 1.80 7.91 16.22
C ASN A 78 3.15 8.57 15.93
N SER A 79 3.49 9.61 16.70
CA SER A 79 4.74 10.35 16.51
C SER A 79 5.99 9.48 16.67
N GLU A 80 5.98 8.51 17.58
CA GLU A 80 7.11 7.60 17.82
C GLU A 80 7.36 6.72 16.60
N PHE A 81 6.30 6.16 16.01
CA PHE A 81 6.37 5.38 14.78
C PHE A 81 6.89 6.22 13.61
N ILE A 82 6.40 7.45 13.43
CA ILE A 82 6.87 8.32 12.33
C ILE A 82 8.35 8.69 12.51
N GLN A 83 8.79 8.90 13.76
CA GLN A 83 10.18 9.24 14.08
C GLN A 83 11.15 8.06 13.94
N SER A 84 10.67 6.82 13.79
CA SER A 84 11.55 5.68 13.52
C SER A 84 12.03 5.61 12.07
N PHE A 85 11.51 6.47 11.19
CA PHE A 85 11.94 6.58 9.80
C PHE A 85 12.88 7.77 9.63
N ASP A 86 13.98 7.59 8.90
CA ASP A 86 14.87 8.70 8.52
C ASP A 86 14.14 9.74 7.64
N HIS A 87 13.25 9.26 6.77
CA HIS A 87 12.50 10.07 5.83
C HIS A 87 11.06 9.56 5.67
N VAL A 88 10.12 10.50 5.53
CA VAL A 88 8.70 10.21 5.33
C VAL A 88 8.19 11.01 4.15
N MET A 89 7.53 10.33 3.21
CA MET A 89 6.94 10.93 2.00
C MET A 89 5.43 10.77 2.03
N TYR A 90 4.71 11.85 1.71
CA TYR A 90 3.26 11.88 1.65
C TYR A 90 2.80 12.13 0.21
N TRP A 91 1.72 11.46 -0.19
CA TRP A 91 1.07 11.56 -1.50
C TRP A 91 -0.44 11.65 -1.33
#